data_AF-A0A1A8D2S7-F1
#
_entry.id   AF-A0A1A8D2S7-F1
#
_cell.length_a   1.000
_cell.length_b   1.000
_cell.length_c   1.000
_cell.angle_alpha   90.00
_cell.angle_beta   90.00
_cell.angle_gamma   90.00
#
_symmetry.space_group_name_H-M   'P 1'
#
loop_
_entity.id
_entity.type
_entity.pdbx_description
1 polymer ?
#
loop_
_entity_poly.entity_id
_entity_poly.type
_entity_poly.pdbx_seq_one_letter_code
_entity_poly.pdbx_strand_id
1 'polypeptide(L)' 'SYTGWRNSVRHNLSLNDCFLKVLRDPSRPWGKDNYWMLNPQSEYTFADGVFRRRRKRISKKFHRQQEVSG' A
#
# COMPACT_ATOMS: atom_id res chain seq x y z
N SER A 1 4.60 0.89 27.18
CA SER A 1 5.44 0.59 26.00
C SER A 1 4.87 1.33 24.79
N TYR A 2 5.55 2.36 24.30
CA TYR A 2 5.04 3.20 23.19
C TYR A 2 5.16 2.47 21.86
N THR A 3 4.02 2.18 21.23
CA THR A 3 3.91 1.42 19.97
C THR A 3 3.60 2.29 18.75
N GLY A 4 3.75 3.61 18.85
CA GLY A 4 3.32 4.57 17.83
C GLY A 4 3.91 4.31 16.43
N TRP A 5 5.17 3.87 16.36
CA TRP A 5 5.83 3.57 15.09
C TRP A 5 5.23 2.34 14.38
N ARG A 6 4.72 1.35 15.14
CA ARG A 6 4.04 0.19 14.55
C ARG A 6 2.75 0.63 13.86
N ASN A 7 2.07 1.63 14.44
CA ASN A 7 0.87 2.19 13.83
C ASN A 7 1.19 2.97 12.55
N SER A 8 2.26 3.76 12.55
CA SER A 8 2.66 4.51 11.35
C SER A 8 3.09 3.58 10.22
N VAL A 9 3.78 2.47 10.51
CA VAL A 9 4.14 1.44 9.52
C VAL A 9 2.87 0.82 8.91
N ARG A 10 1.93 0.34 9.73
CA ARG A 10 0.66 -0.23 9.24
C ARG A 10 -0.12 0.76 8.37
N HIS A 11 -0.17 2.03 8.80
CA HIS A 11 -0.81 3.08 8.04
C HIS A 11 -0.13 3.32 6.68
N ASN A 12 1.21 3.38 6.63
CA ASN A 12 1.94 3.62 5.39
C ASN A 12 1.81 2.47 4.38
N LEU A 13 1.85 1.23 4.85
CA LEU A 13 1.67 0.05 4.00
C LEU A 13 0.30 0.05 3.33
N SER A 14 -0.76 0.43 4.06
CA SER A 14 -2.10 0.49 3.48
C SER A 14 -2.39 1.77 2.68
N LEU A 15 -1.71 2.89 2.96
CA LEU A 15 -2.00 4.18 2.33
C LEU A 15 -1.30 4.37 0.98
N ASN A 16 -0.10 3.82 0.80
CA ASN A 16 0.69 4.03 -0.41
C ASN A 16 0.50 2.89 -1.42
N ASP A 17 0.11 3.23 -2.65
CA ASP A 17 -0.09 2.25 -3.74
C ASP A 17 1.21 1.54 -4.17
N CYS A 18 2.35 1.98 -3.65
CA CYS A 18 3.64 1.31 -3.83
C CYS A 18 3.71 -0.03 -3.10
N PHE A 19 2.87 -0.26 -2.08
CA PHE A 19 2.85 -1.51 -1.33
C PHE A 19 1.57 -2.28 -1.62
N LEU A 20 1.72 -3.53 -2.01
CA LEU A 20 0.62 -4.46 -2.24
C LEU A 20 0.58 -5.49 -1.12
N LYS A 21 -0.61 -5.69 -0.55
CA LYS A 21 -0.84 -6.80 0.38
C LYS A 21 -0.98 -8.08 -0.43
N VAL A 22 -0.11 -9.05 -0.19
CA VAL A 22 -0.16 -10.37 -0.81
C VAL A 22 -0.65 -11.38 0.21
N LEU A 23 -1.74 -12.07 -0.14
CA LEU A 23 -2.34 -13.05 0.76
C LEU A 23 -1.43 -14.26 0.88
N ARG A 24 -1.10 -14.64 2.12
CA ARG A 24 -0.41 -15.92 2.37
C ARG A 24 -1.33 -17.09 2.04
N ASP A 25 -2.59 -16.94 2.45
CA ASP A 25 -3.63 -17.93 2.28
C ASP A 25 -4.88 -17.21 1.74
N PRO A 26 -5.25 -17.44 0.48
CA PRO A 26 -6.42 -16.81 -0.13
C PRO A 26 -7.73 -17.11 0.59
N SER A 27 -7.82 -18.22 1.33
CA SER A 27 -9.02 -18.55 2.13
C SER A 27 -9.15 -17.68 3.39
N ARG A 28 -8.06 -17.02 3.82
CA ARG A 28 -8.01 -16.16 5.01
C ARG A 28 -7.48 -14.76 4.67
N PRO A 29 -8.25 -13.96 3.91
CA PRO A 29 -7.82 -12.63 3.44
C PRO A 29 -7.54 -11.64 4.58
N TRP A 30 -8.11 -11.86 5.75
CA TRP A 30 -7.94 -11.02 6.95
C TRP A 30 -6.86 -11.55 7.91
N GLY A 31 -6.07 -12.54 7.49
CA GLY A 31 -4.94 -13.07 8.24
C GLY A 31 -3.94 -11.99 8.63
N LYS A 32 -3.36 -12.13 9.82
CA LYS A 32 -2.36 -11.20 10.39
C LYS A 32 -0.96 -11.37 9.77
N ASP A 33 -0.75 -12.48 9.08
CA ASP A 33 0.53 -13.00 8.59
C ASP A 33 0.67 -12.89 7.06
N ASN A 34 -0.15 -12.05 6.44
CA ASN A 34 -0.04 -11.73 5.03
C ASN A 34 1.26 -10.96 4.70
N TYR A 35 1.71 -11.09 3.46
CA TYR A 35 2.92 -10.47 2.98
C TYR A 35 2.66 -9.06 2.44
N TRP A 36 3.74 -8.29 2.32
CA TRP A 36 3.75 -7.02 1.61
C TRP A 36 4.81 -7.08 0.53
N MET A 37 4.45 -6.65 -0.67
CA MET A 37 5.35 -6.61 -1.82
C MET A 37 5.33 -5.21 -2.43
N LEU A 38 6.38 -4.88 -3.18
CA LEU A 38 6.40 -3.68 -3.99
C LEU A 38 5.46 -3.86 -5.18
N ASN A 39 4.70 -2.82 -5.48
CA ASN A 39 3.93 -2.74 -6.71
C ASN A 39 4.91 -2.59 -7.89
N PRO A 40 4.90 -3.49 -8.91
CA PRO A 40 5.80 -3.39 -10.06
C PRO A 40 5.73 -2.03 -10.77
N GLN A 41 4.53 -1.42 -10.80
CA GLN A 41 4.31 -0.09 -11.38
C GLN A 41 4.99 1.04 -10.58
N SER A 42 5.48 0.75 -9.38
CA SER A 42 6.21 1.69 -8.53
C SER A 42 7.72 1.42 -8.49
N GLU A 43 8.24 0.37 -9.12
CA GLU A 43 9.67 0.02 -9.12
C GLU A 43 10.57 1.19 -9.56
N TYR A 44 10.16 1.92 -10.61
CA TYR A 44 10.88 3.09 -11.10
C TYR A 44 11.08 4.18 -10.03
N THR A 45 10.18 4.28 -9.04
CA THR A 45 10.33 5.27 -7.95
C THR A 45 11.48 4.93 -7.00
N PHE A 46 11.96 3.68 -7.01
CA PHE A 46 12.99 3.17 -6.12
C PHE A 46 14.25 2.69 -6.87
N ALA A 47 14.20 2.60 -8.20
CA ALA A 47 15.28 2.06 -9.05
C ALA A 47 16.57 2.89 -9.00
N ASP A 48 16.47 4.22 -8.88
CA ASP A 48 17.64 5.11 -8.95
C ASP A 48 18.38 5.27 -7.60
N GLY A 49 18.02 4.50 -6.56
CA GLY A 49 18.58 4.64 -5.21
C GLY A 49 18.22 5.97 -4.52
N VAL A 50 17.38 6.79 -5.16
CA VAL A 50 16.90 8.07 -4.64
C VAL A 50 15.71 7.82 -3.73
N PHE A 51 15.98 7.47 -2.47
CA PHE A 51 14.96 7.33 -1.41
C PHE A 51 14.47 8.69 -0.90
N ARG A 52 14.11 9.60 -1.81
CA ARG A 52 13.60 10.92 -1.44
C ARG A 52 12.17 10.78 -0.94
N ARG A 53 11.91 11.37 0.22
CA ARG A 53 10.54 11.56 0.74
C ARG A 53 9.72 12.32 -0.30
N ARG A 54 8.67 11.70 -0.84
CA ARG A 54 7.81 12.32 -1.86
C ARG A 54 7.13 13.57 -1.28
N ARG A 55 7.48 14.76 -1.77
CA ARG A 55 6.96 16.06 -1.25
C ARG A 55 5.51 16.36 -1.64
N LYS A 56 4.95 15.71 -2.67
CA LYS A 56 3.56 15.91 -3.13
C LYS A 56 2.83 14.59 -3.29
N ARG A 57 1.68 14.45 -2.64
CA ARG A 57 0.71 13.37 -2.89
C ARG A 57 0.24 13.46 -4.34
N ILE A 58 0.28 12.37 -5.08
CA ILE A 58 -0.50 12.27 -6.34
C ILE A 58 -1.96 12.36 -5.90
N SER A 59 -2.71 13.34 -6.39
CA SER A 59 -4.15 13.33 -6.14
C SER A 59 -4.72 12.09 -6.82
N LYS A 60 -5.25 11.16 -6.03
CA LYS A 60 -6.15 10.15 -6.55
C LYS A 60 -7.36 10.92 -7.08
N LYS A 61 -7.42 11.19 -8.39
CA LYS A 61 -8.72 11.41 -9.04
C LYS A 61 -9.48 10.11 -8.79
N PHE A 62 -10.40 10.17 -7.82
CA PHE A 62 -11.34 9.11 -7.55
C PHE A 62 -12.12 8.83 -8.83
N HIS A 63 -11.70 7.84 -9.62
CA HIS A 63 -12.65 7.06 -10.39
C HIS A 63 -13.35 6.15 -9.39
N ARG A 64 -14.38 6.71 -8.75
CA ARG A 64 -15.44 5.92 -8.14
C ARG A 64 -16.11 5.22 -9.31
N GLN A 65 -15.72 3.98 -9.59
CA GLN A 65 -16.44 3.15 -10.53
C GLN A 65 -17.88 3.04 -10.01
N GLN A 66 -18.83 3.43 -10.86
CA GLN A 66 -20.24 3.14 -10.67
C GLN A 66 -20.38 1.62 -10.66
N GLU A 67 -20.68 1.03 -9.51
CA GLU A 67 -21.33 -0.28 -9.51
C GLU A 67 -22.81 -0.02 -9.84
N VAL A 68 -23.12 -0.21 -11.12
CA VAL A 68 -24.47 -0.54 -11.60
C VAL A 68 -24.72 -1.98 -11.20
N SER A 69 -25.76 -2.25 -10.40
CA SER A 69 -26.67 -3.41 -10.52
C SER A 69 -27.59 -3.54 -9.29
N GLY A 70 -28.91 -3.55 -9.52
CA GLY A 70 -29.91 -4.15 -8.62
C GLY A 70 -30.60 -3.21 -7.66
#